data_AF-A0A2G0WFL3-F1
#
_entry.id   AF-A0A2G0WFL3-F1
#
_cell.length_a   1.000
_cell.length_b   1.000
_cell.length_c   1.000
_cell.angle_alpha   90.00
_cell.angle_beta   90.00
_cell.angle_gamma   90.00
#
_symmetry.space_group_name_H-M   'P 1'
#
loop_
_entity.id
_entity.type
_entity.pdbx_description
1 polymer ?
#
loop_
_entity_poly.entity_id
_entity_poly.type
_entity_poly.pdbx_seq_one_letter_code
_entity_poly.pdbx_strand_id
1 'polypeptide(L)'
;MVLKRVALNIEGKWGKRDQDMDMDSAGLSIRDDPSQNVRIFPNTGPLVFQGQCQWLFRTMGSRRYIVKILQCRALDANGVVQKSLPGAALQRDQLAGKTVKMVLTVAKEELPYFDRYWIKTTSGWKPCKGNWGRDIEELCVTPPQFKPFKMPDGRNCTVYPNCTE
;
A
#
# COMPACT_ATOMS: atom_id res chain seq x y z
N MET A 1 23.97 -5.22 -25.75
CA MET A 1 23.39 -4.76 -24.46
C MET A 1 21.89 -4.61 -24.63
N VAL A 2 21.08 -5.04 -23.66
CA VAL A 2 19.61 -5.13 -23.81
C VAL A 2 18.91 -4.65 -22.52
N LEU A 3 17.95 -3.73 -22.63
CA LEU A 3 17.21 -3.17 -21.48
C LEU A 3 16.14 -4.15 -20.97
N LYS A 4 16.33 -4.84 -19.85
CA LYS A 4 15.37 -5.86 -19.35
C LYS A 4 14.33 -5.31 -18.36
N ARG A 5 14.65 -4.28 -17.59
CA ARG A 5 13.78 -3.77 -16.52
C ARG A 5 14.03 -2.30 -16.25
N VAL A 6 12.96 -1.57 -15.94
CA VAL A 6 13.01 -0.28 -15.26
C VAL A 6 12.37 -0.47 -13.89
N ALA A 7 13.10 -0.18 -12.82
CA ALA A 7 12.62 -0.34 -11.45
C ALA A 7 12.54 1.03 -10.77
N LEU A 8 11.46 1.26 -10.04
CA LEU A 8 11.25 2.42 -9.20
C LEU A 8 11.19 1.95 -7.76
N ASN A 9 12.03 2.53 -6.92
CA ASN A 9 11.94 2.41 -5.46
C ASN A 9 11.15 3.60 -4.95
N ILE A 10 10.08 3.34 -4.20
CA ILE A 10 9.16 4.35 -3.68
C ILE A 10 9.31 4.34 -2.17
N GLU A 11 9.89 5.41 -1.65
CA GLU A 11 10.10 5.58 -0.21
C GLU A 11 9.08 6.56 0.36
N GLY A 12 8.51 6.21 1.51
CA GLY A 12 7.60 7.08 2.25
C GLY A 12 8.07 7.21 3.70
N LYS A 13 7.96 8.41 4.26
CA LYS A 13 8.23 8.69 5.67
C LYS A 13 6.96 9.21 6.33
N TRP A 14 6.56 8.60 7.44
CA TRP A 14 5.33 8.91 8.16
C TRP A 14 5.55 9.50 9.55
N GLY A 15 6.80 9.59 10.02
CA GLY A 15 7.16 10.16 11.32
C GLY A 15 8.55 10.79 11.32
N LYS A 16 9.00 11.24 12.50
CA LYS A 16 10.27 11.97 12.64
C LYS A 16 11.47 11.04 12.72
N ARG A 17 11.31 9.85 13.30
CA ARG A 17 12.40 8.89 13.48
C ARG A 17 12.81 8.33 12.12
N ASP A 18 14.07 7.91 12.00
CA ASP A 18 14.55 7.29 10.77
C ASP A 18 13.85 5.96 10.48
N GLN A 19 13.32 5.30 11.50
CA GLN A 19 12.53 4.07 11.36
C GLN A 19 11.06 4.32 11.05
N ASP A 20 10.59 5.58 11.06
CA ASP A 20 9.20 5.93 10.72
C ASP A 20 9.05 6.07 9.20
N MET A 21 9.53 5.08 8.46
CA MET A 21 9.53 5.03 7.00
C MET A 21 9.24 3.60 6.52
N ASP A 22 8.82 3.50 5.28
CA ASP A 22 8.71 2.21 4.58
C ASP A 22 8.94 2.42 3.08
N MET A 23 9.18 1.33 2.38
CA MET A 23 9.43 1.33 0.94
C MET A 23 8.56 0.31 0.22
N ASP A 24 8.06 0.70 -0.94
CA ASP A 24 7.50 -0.23 -1.92
C ASP A 24 8.13 0.02 -3.29
N SER A 25 7.65 -0.68 -4.32
CA SER A 25 8.24 -0.64 -5.64
C SER A 25 7.20 -0.55 -6.76
N ALA A 26 7.64 -0.05 -7.89
CA ALA A 26 6.93 -0.09 -9.15
C ALA A 26 7.92 -0.40 -10.26
N GLY A 27 7.45 -0.79 -11.44
CA GLY A 27 8.38 -1.02 -12.52
C GLY A 27 7.80 -1.57 -13.81
N LEU A 28 8.66 -1.56 -14.81
CA LEU A 28 8.38 -2.07 -16.15
C LEU A 28 9.31 -3.25 -16.40
N SER A 29 8.75 -4.37 -16.84
CA SER A 29 9.54 -5.48 -17.37
C SER A 29 9.52 -5.44 -18.89
N ILE A 30 10.64 -5.74 -19.53
CA ILE A 30 10.77 -5.62 -20.98
C ILE A 30 11.12 -6.98 -21.55
N ARG A 31 10.22 -7.51 -22.37
CA ARG A 31 10.24 -8.89 -22.89
C ARG A 31 10.33 -8.89 -24.40
N ASP A 32 10.89 -9.98 -24.92
CA ASP A 32 11.07 -10.20 -26.36
C ASP A 32 9.83 -10.88 -26.96
N ASP A 33 9.22 -11.81 -26.22
CA ASP A 33 7.99 -12.52 -26.62
C ASP A 33 6.73 -11.69 -26.30
N PRO A 34 5.77 -11.54 -27.23
CA PRO A 34 4.45 -11.00 -26.94
C PRO A 34 3.75 -11.80 -25.83
N SER A 35 3.81 -11.29 -24.59
CA SER A 35 2.97 -11.81 -23.52
C SER A 35 1.49 -11.61 -23.89
N GLN A 36 0.61 -12.53 -23.51
CA GLN A 36 -0.83 -12.39 -23.77
C GLN A 36 -1.46 -11.12 -23.13
N ASN A 37 -0.72 -10.43 -22.25
CA ASN A 37 -1.13 -9.20 -21.58
C ASN A 37 -0.26 -7.98 -21.98
N VAL A 38 0.36 -7.95 -23.17
CA VAL A 38 1.11 -6.77 -23.64
C VAL A 38 0.14 -5.61 -23.81
N ARG A 39 0.37 -4.51 -23.09
CA ARG A 39 -0.31 -3.24 -23.36
C ARG A 39 0.22 -2.66 -24.67
N ILE A 40 -0.69 -2.39 -25.60
CA ILE A 40 -0.38 -1.81 -26.90
C ILE A 40 -0.07 -0.31 -26.73
N PHE A 41 1.01 0.15 -27.35
CA PHE A 41 1.32 1.57 -27.39
C PHE A 41 0.27 2.33 -28.22
N PRO A 42 -0.24 3.47 -27.75
CA PRO A 42 -1.14 4.27 -28.56
C PRO A 42 -0.42 4.83 -29.80
N ASN A 43 -1.20 5.13 -30.85
CA ASN A 43 -0.68 5.74 -32.08
C ASN A 43 -0.08 7.13 -31.81
N THR A 44 -0.67 7.86 -30.86
CA THR A 44 -0.23 9.18 -30.42
C THR A 44 -0.21 9.25 -28.89
N GLY A 45 0.78 9.97 -28.33
CA GLY A 45 0.90 10.16 -26.88
C GLY A 45 1.55 9.00 -26.12
N PRO A 46 1.69 9.12 -24.79
CA PRO A 46 2.36 8.13 -23.96
C PRO A 46 1.44 6.95 -23.59
N LEU A 47 2.03 5.77 -23.41
CA LEU A 47 1.36 4.67 -22.71
C LEU A 47 1.37 4.95 -21.20
N VAL A 48 0.18 5.10 -20.62
CA VAL A 48 0.02 5.52 -19.21
C VAL A 48 -0.26 4.33 -18.30
N PHE A 49 0.49 4.25 -17.20
CA PHE A 49 0.25 3.36 -16.06
C PHE A 49 -0.14 4.20 -14.86
N GLN A 50 -1.20 3.79 -14.18
CA GLN A 50 -1.65 4.45 -12.96
C GLN A 50 -1.41 3.53 -11.77
N GLY A 51 -1.03 4.14 -10.65
CA GLY A 51 -0.88 3.47 -9.38
C GLY A 51 -1.32 4.36 -8.23
N GLN A 52 -1.66 3.72 -7.13
CA GLN A 52 -1.99 4.37 -5.87
C GLN A 52 -1.18 3.73 -4.77
N CYS A 53 -0.45 4.57 -4.04
CA CYS A 53 0.20 4.25 -2.79
C CYS A 53 -0.75 4.56 -1.63
N GLN A 54 -0.78 3.71 -0.63
CA GLN A 54 -1.60 3.86 0.56
C GLN A 54 -0.81 3.44 1.79
N TRP A 55 -0.94 4.21 2.86
CA TRP A 55 -0.44 3.81 4.16
C TRP A 55 -1.41 2.80 4.78
N LEU A 56 -0.89 1.61 5.03
CA LEU A 56 -1.52 0.63 5.88
C LEU A 56 -1.00 0.80 7.30
N PHE A 57 -1.79 0.46 8.32
CA PHE A 57 -1.37 0.53 9.72
C PHE A 57 -1.66 -0.76 10.47
N ARG A 58 -0.85 -1.03 11.49
CA ARG A 58 -1.03 -2.13 12.45
C ARG A 58 -0.35 -1.83 13.77
N THR A 59 -0.66 -2.59 14.82
CA THR A 59 0.19 -2.58 16.03
C THR A 59 1.37 -3.55 15.88
N MET A 60 2.48 -3.23 16.56
CA MET A 60 3.70 -4.03 16.52
C MET A 60 4.32 -4.22 17.91
N GLY A 61 4.76 -5.45 18.17
CA GLY A 61 5.45 -5.87 19.40
C GLY A 61 4.54 -5.88 20.63
N SER A 62 5.11 -6.29 21.77
CA SER A 62 4.39 -6.39 23.06
C SER A 62 3.92 -5.03 23.59
N ARG A 63 4.57 -3.95 23.17
CA ARG A 63 4.19 -2.56 23.52
C ARG A 63 3.12 -1.97 22.59
N ARG A 64 2.76 -2.66 21.51
CA ARG A 64 1.61 -2.36 20.65
C ARG A 64 1.64 -0.98 20.02
N TYR A 65 2.81 -0.57 19.54
CA TYR A 65 2.97 0.70 18.84
C TYR A 65 2.36 0.61 17.44
N ILE A 66 1.71 1.68 16.99
CA ILE A 66 1.34 1.83 15.59
C ILE A 66 2.61 1.92 14.74
N VAL A 67 2.64 1.10 13.69
CA VAL A 67 3.55 1.22 12.57
C VAL A 67 2.75 1.35 11.28
N LYS A 68 3.33 2.04 10.30
CA LYS A 68 2.74 2.13 8.96
C LYS A 68 3.57 1.39 7.93
N ILE A 69 2.88 0.83 6.95
CA ILE A 69 3.42 0.06 5.85
C ILE A 69 2.98 0.76 4.56
N LEU A 70 3.92 1.12 3.71
CA LEU A 70 3.62 1.72 2.42
C LEU A 70 3.25 0.61 1.45
N GLN A 71 2.09 0.73 0.82
CA GLN A 71 1.69 -0.21 -0.22
C GLN A 71 1.28 0.56 -1.48
N CYS A 72 1.99 0.34 -2.57
CA CYS A 72 1.72 0.87 -3.90
C CYS A 72 1.17 -0.23 -4.80
N ARG A 73 0.01 0.03 -5.39
CA ARG A 73 -0.71 -0.91 -6.25
C ARG A 73 -1.11 -0.26 -7.56
N ALA A 74 -1.19 -1.06 -8.63
CA ALA A 74 -1.70 -0.58 -9.90
C ALA A 74 -3.18 -0.18 -9.77
N LEU A 75 -3.59 0.80 -10.57
CA LEU A 75 -4.99 1.11 -10.82
C LEU A 75 -5.37 0.57 -12.20
N ASP A 76 -6.57 0.01 -12.31
CA ASP A 76 -7.16 -0.29 -13.61
C ASP A 76 -7.71 0.98 -14.29
N ALA A 77 -8.33 0.81 -15.47
CA ALA A 77 -8.87 1.91 -16.24
C ALA A 77 -10.01 2.68 -15.51
N ASN A 78 -10.66 2.04 -14.54
CA ASN A 78 -11.74 2.61 -13.75
C ASN A 78 -11.25 3.20 -12.42
N GLY A 79 -9.94 3.16 -12.15
CA GLY A 79 -9.35 3.62 -10.89
C GLY A 79 -9.48 2.62 -9.74
N VAL A 80 -9.79 1.35 -10.02
CA VAL A 80 -9.89 0.31 -8.99
C VAL A 80 -8.50 -0.23 -8.67
N VAL A 81 -8.19 -0.29 -7.38
CA VAL A 81 -6.93 -0.81 -6.85
C VAL A 81 -6.78 -2.30 -7.15
N GLN A 82 -5.66 -2.66 -7.76
CA GLN A 82 -5.32 -4.04 -8.13
C GLN A 82 -4.37 -4.68 -7.12
N LYS A 83 -4.20 -6.00 -7.20
CA LYS A 83 -3.19 -6.70 -6.38
C LYS A 83 -1.76 -6.51 -6.91
N SER A 84 -1.60 -6.23 -8.19
CA SER A 84 -0.29 -6.05 -8.83
C SER A 84 0.37 -4.72 -8.43
N LEU A 85 1.70 -4.69 -8.52
CA LEU A 85 2.47 -3.45 -8.42
C LEU A 85 2.17 -2.53 -9.61
N PRO A 86 2.35 -1.20 -9.48
CA PRO A 86 2.22 -0.28 -10.59
C PRO A 86 3.22 -0.62 -11.71
N GLY A 87 2.70 -0.74 -12.94
CA GLY A 87 3.48 -1.00 -14.15
C GLY A 87 3.00 -2.22 -14.92
N ALA A 88 3.82 -2.71 -15.85
CA ALA A 88 3.48 -3.84 -16.72
C ALA A 88 4.71 -4.44 -17.42
N ALA A 89 4.44 -5.51 -18.18
CA ALA A 89 5.34 -5.99 -19.21
C ALA A 89 5.14 -5.19 -20.51
N LEU A 90 6.25 -4.83 -21.16
CA LEU A 90 6.29 -4.15 -22.45
C LEU A 90 7.09 -4.99 -23.46
N GLN A 91 6.68 -4.94 -24.72
CA GLN A 91 7.38 -5.62 -25.81
C GLN A 91 8.55 -4.77 -26.29
N ARG A 92 9.73 -5.39 -26.44
CA ARG A 92 10.99 -4.69 -26.70
C ARG A 92 11.01 -3.95 -28.04
N ASP A 93 10.56 -4.60 -29.09
CA ASP A 93 10.52 -4.07 -30.47
C ASP A 93 9.60 -2.84 -30.61
N GLN A 94 8.60 -2.70 -29.74
CA GLN A 94 7.66 -1.57 -29.73
C GLN A 94 8.15 -0.37 -28.93
N LEU A 95 9.27 -0.44 -28.20
CA LEU A 95 9.71 0.65 -27.30
C LEU A 95 10.39 1.82 -28.00
N ALA A 96 11.03 1.58 -29.15
CA ALA A 96 11.85 2.60 -29.81
C ALA A 96 11.02 3.84 -30.16
N GLY A 97 11.44 5.01 -29.67
CA GLY A 97 10.76 6.28 -29.91
C GLY A 97 9.40 6.44 -29.21
N LYS A 98 9.03 5.53 -28.30
CA LYS A 98 7.79 5.61 -27.52
C LYS A 98 8.03 6.19 -26.13
N THR A 99 6.97 6.78 -25.58
CA THR A 99 6.98 7.31 -24.22
C THR A 99 6.08 6.46 -23.32
N VAL A 100 6.59 6.12 -22.15
CA VAL A 100 5.83 5.48 -21.07
C VAL A 100 5.71 6.47 -19.92
N LYS A 101 4.50 6.63 -19.38
CA LYS A 101 4.22 7.53 -18.24
C LYS A 101 3.68 6.73 -17.07
N MET A 102 4.33 6.83 -15.92
CA MET A 102 3.83 6.32 -14.64
C MET A 102 3.21 7.48 -13.85
N VAL A 103 1.97 7.30 -13.38
CA VAL A 103 1.27 8.25 -12.51
C VAL A 103 1.02 7.56 -11.18
N LEU A 104 1.63 8.07 -10.12
CA LEU A 104 1.44 7.58 -8.75
C LEU A 104 0.64 8.61 -7.96
N THR A 105 -0.36 8.13 -7.23
CA THR A 105 -1.15 8.93 -6.28
C THR A 105 -0.97 8.40 -4.87
N VAL A 106 -1.24 9.22 -3.86
CA VAL A 106 -1.26 8.78 -2.46
C VAL A 106 -2.69 8.85 -1.94
N ALA A 107 -3.20 7.73 -1.41
CA ALA A 107 -4.53 7.67 -0.80
C ALA A 107 -4.58 8.56 0.44
N LYS A 108 -5.71 9.27 0.61
CA LYS A 108 -5.93 10.14 1.78
C LYS A 108 -6.26 9.36 3.04
N GLU A 109 -6.99 8.24 2.89
CA GLU A 109 -7.36 7.37 4.00
C GLU A 109 -6.32 6.27 4.18
N GLU A 110 -6.03 5.97 5.45
CA GLU A 110 -5.22 4.83 5.84
C GLU A 110 -6.11 3.64 6.18
N LEU A 111 -5.61 2.43 5.92
CA LEU A 111 -6.37 1.19 6.15
C LEU A 111 -5.62 0.24 7.08
N PRO A 112 -6.34 -0.61 7.83
CA PRO A 112 -5.71 -1.69 8.56
C PRO A 112 -4.91 -2.59 7.63
N TYR A 113 -3.71 -2.99 8.04
CA TYR A 113 -2.90 -3.95 7.29
C TYR A 113 -3.55 -5.34 7.23
N PHE A 114 -4.26 -5.72 8.30
CA PHE A 114 -4.97 -6.98 8.39
C PHE A 114 -6.48 -6.78 8.26
N ASP A 115 -7.06 -7.43 7.26
CA ASP A 115 -8.51 -7.45 7.06
C ASP A 115 -9.23 -8.04 8.28
N ARG A 116 -10.23 -7.32 8.79
CA ARG A 116 -11.09 -7.72 9.92
C ARG A 116 -10.37 -7.81 11.28
N TYR A 117 -9.23 -7.14 11.46
CA TYR A 117 -8.56 -7.02 12.76
C TYR A 117 -8.86 -5.68 13.45
N TRP A 118 -9.46 -4.76 12.71
CA TRP A 118 -9.89 -3.45 13.18
C TRP A 118 -11.32 -3.20 12.71
N ILE A 119 -12.10 -2.48 13.51
CA ILE A 119 -13.45 -2.06 13.17
C ILE A 119 -13.46 -0.54 12.96
N LYS A 120 -14.01 -0.10 11.81
CA LYS A 120 -14.26 1.32 11.52
C LYS A 120 -15.49 1.74 12.32
N THR A 121 -15.31 2.66 13.27
CA THR A 121 -16.35 3.34 14.04
C THR A 121 -16.54 4.77 13.51
N THR A 122 -17.47 5.52 14.09
CA THR A 122 -17.67 6.95 13.80
C THR A 122 -16.46 7.80 14.19
N SER A 123 -15.72 7.41 15.23
CA SER A 123 -14.54 8.14 15.74
C SER A 123 -13.21 7.70 15.11
N GLY A 124 -13.18 6.57 14.38
CA GLY A 124 -11.97 6.08 13.71
C GLY A 124 -11.88 4.56 13.68
N TRP A 125 -10.69 4.00 13.84
CA TRP A 125 -10.48 2.54 13.84
C TRP A 125 -10.17 2.04 15.25
N LYS A 126 -10.87 0.98 15.68
CA LYS A 126 -10.63 0.30 16.96
C LYS A 126 -10.02 -1.09 16.73
N PRO A 127 -8.89 -1.42 17.36
CA PRO A 127 -8.23 -2.71 17.17
C PRO A 127 -8.94 -3.79 17.98
N CYS A 128 -9.19 -4.92 17.34
CA CYS A 128 -9.85 -6.04 17.96
C CYS A 128 -8.90 -6.80 18.90
N LYS A 129 -9.48 -7.29 20.00
CA LYS A 129 -8.78 -8.09 20.99
C LYS A 129 -8.61 -9.53 20.57
N GLY A 130 -9.60 -10.07 19.86
CA GLY A 130 -9.71 -11.49 19.51
C GLY A 130 -9.75 -12.40 20.74
N ASN A 131 -9.43 -13.68 20.53
CA ASN A 131 -9.53 -14.76 21.52
C ASN A 131 -8.22 -15.53 21.73
N TRP A 132 -7.12 -15.15 21.07
CA TRP A 132 -5.84 -15.84 21.12
C TRP A 132 -4.88 -15.29 22.20
N GLY A 133 -5.23 -14.18 22.85
CA GLY A 133 -4.46 -13.63 23.96
C GLY A 133 -3.08 -13.08 23.58
N ARG A 134 -2.86 -12.75 22.30
CA ARG A 134 -1.63 -12.11 21.80
C ARG A 134 -1.57 -10.65 22.21
N ASP A 135 -0.35 -10.14 22.29
CA ASP A 135 -0.14 -8.72 22.59
C ASP A 135 -0.58 -7.81 21.45
N ILE A 136 -0.58 -8.24 20.20
CA ILE A 136 -1.02 -7.42 19.05
C ILE A 136 -2.54 -7.46 18.83
N GLU A 137 -3.05 -6.70 17.85
CA GLU A 137 -4.43 -6.87 17.39
C GLU A 137 -4.68 -8.30 16.84
N GLU A 138 -5.92 -8.72 16.94
CA GLU A 138 -6.35 -10.04 16.47
C GLU A 138 -7.61 -9.93 15.62
N LEU A 139 -7.95 -11.05 14.98
CA LEU A 139 -9.19 -11.16 14.23
C LEU A 139 -10.37 -10.81 15.14
N CYS A 140 -11.26 -9.94 14.68
CA CYS A 140 -12.45 -9.57 15.42
C CYS A 140 -13.36 -10.77 15.66
N VAL A 141 -13.98 -10.80 16.83
CA VAL A 141 -14.99 -11.78 17.23
C VAL A 141 -16.34 -11.09 17.40
N THR A 142 -17.40 -11.88 17.55
CA THR A 142 -18.77 -11.37 17.77
C THR A 142 -19.23 -11.80 19.17
N PRO A 143 -19.59 -10.88 20.08
CA PRO A 143 -19.48 -9.42 19.97
C PRO A 143 -18.03 -8.94 19.99
N PRO A 144 -17.72 -7.79 19.34
CA PRO A 144 -16.36 -7.30 19.25
C PRO A 144 -15.84 -6.85 20.63
N GLN A 145 -14.61 -7.26 20.91
CA GLN A 145 -13.84 -6.78 22.05
C GLN A 145 -12.65 -5.97 21.52
N PHE A 146 -12.29 -4.88 22.20
CA PHE A 146 -11.21 -3.99 21.80
C PHE A 146 -10.09 -3.96 22.84
N LYS A 147 -8.89 -3.54 22.42
CA LYS A 147 -7.71 -3.44 23.30
C LYS A 147 -6.89 -2.18 22.98
N PRO A 148 -6.45 -1.37 23.96
CA PRO A 148 -5.78 -0.08 23.71
C PRO A 148 -4.42 -0.26 23.02
N PHE A 149 -3.96 0.69 22.24
CA PHE A 149 -2.66 0.65 21.55
C PHE A 149 -1.83 1.90 21.88
N LYS A 150 -0.58 1.95 21.41
CA LYS A 150 0.29 3.13 21.57
C LYS A 150 0.53 3.82 20.24
N MET A 151 0.38 5.14 20.23
CA MET A 151 0.84 5.95 19.10
C MET A 151 2.39 5.99 19.07
N PRO A 152 2.99 6.32 17.92
CA PRO A 152 4.44 6.38 17.76
C PRO A 152 5.15 7.30 18.77
N ASP A 153 4.44 8.32 19.26
CA ASP A 153 4.88 9.26 20.29
C ASP A 153 4.75 8.74 21.74
N GLY A 154 4.24 7.53 21.94
CA GLY A 154 4.08 6.90 23.25
C GLY A 154 2.71 7.06 23.90
N ARG A 155 1.80 7.88 23.36
CA ARG A 155 0.46 8.06 23.91
C ARG A 155 -0.35 6.77 23.86
N ASN A 156 -1.07 6.45 24.93
CA ASN A 156 -2.02 5.34 24.96
C ASN A 156 -3.34 5.80 24.33
N CYS A 157 -3.89 5.01 23.41
CA CYS A 157 -5.09 5.34 22.65
C CYS A 157 -6.00 4.12 22.47
N THR A 158 -7.29 4.35 22.26
CA THR A 158 -8.28 3.29 21.95
C THR A 158 -8.85 3.40 20.54
N VAL A 159 -8.64 4.55 19.88
CA VAL A 159 -9.14 4.86 18.53
C VAL A 159 -8.04 5.49 17.69
N TYR A 160 -7.82 4.97 16.48
CA TYR A 160 -6.87 5.49 15.49
C TYR A 160 -7.58 6.35 14.43
N PRO A 161 -6.99 7.45 13.92
CA PRO A 161 -5.67 8.00 14.25
C PRO A 161 -5.64 9.04 15.37
N ASN A 162 -6.79 9.55 15.79
CA ASN A 162 -6.87 10.78 16.58
C ASN A 162 -6.81 10.58 18.10
N CYS A 163 -6.89 9.34 18.60
CA CYS A 163 -6.92 9.04 20.03
C CYS A 163 -8.10 9.65 20.80
N THR A 164 -9.16 10.05 20.10
CA THR A 164 -10.38 10.64 20.69
C THR A 164 -11.55 9.69 20.45
N GLU A 165 -12.37 9.47 21.48
CA GLU A 165 -13.63 8.71 21.39
C GLU A 165 -14.84 9.61 21.13
#